data_AF-A0A8E0IIE3-F1
#
_entry.id   AF-A0A8E0IIE3-F1
#
_cell.length_a   1.000
_cell.length_b   1.000
_cell.length_c   1.000
_cell.angle_alpha   90.00
_cell.angle_beta   90.00
_cell.angle_gamma   90.00
#
_symmetry.space_group_name_H-M   'P 1'
#
loop_
_entity.id
_entity.type
_entity.pdbx_description
1 polymer ?
#
loop_
_entity_poly.entity_id
_entity_poly.type
_entity_poly.pdbx_seq_one_letter_code
_entity_poly.pdbx_strand_id
1 'polypeptide(L)'
;MKKRCHLLACLGMLLCTLLAPVTSVGAAVTWPTTSGYPAPPSFGDVDGLFSPTMGDSSLLTDPTSGHAVGLEINKDQANRSGAIWSKAPMFDLDKDSSYTMYFYMG
;
A
#
# COMPACT_ATOMS: atom_id res chain seq x y z
N MET A 1 10.95 54.13 9.02
CA MET A 1 11.39 53.13 8.00
C MET A 1 11.84 51.80 8.62
N LYS A 2 12.56 51.77 9.75
CA LYS A 2 13.04 50.52 10.41
C LYS A 2 11.96 49.46 10.72
N LYS A 3 10.77 49.86 11.19
CA LYS A 3 9.67 48.92 11.53
C LYS A 3 9.11 48.13 10.34
N ARG A 4 9.16 48.71 9.12
CA ARG A 4 8.66 48.06 7.89
C ARG A 4 9.62 46.97 7.39
N CYS A 5 10.93 47.15 7.59
CA CYS A 5 11.92 46.12 7.25
C CYS A 5 11.81 44.87 8.15
N HIS A 6 11.47 45.04 9.44
CA HIS A 6 11.27 43.89 10.34
C HIS A 6 10.05 43.06 9.98
N LEU A 7 8.95 43.70 9.56
CA LEU A 7 7.76 43.01 9.06
C LEU A 7 8.04 42.21 7.78
N LEU A 8 8.81 42.79 6.85
CA LEU A 8 9.22 42.10 5.62
C LEU A 8 10.16 40.91 5.89
N ALA A 9 11.07 41.03 6.87
CA ALA A 9 11.95 39.94 7.26
C ALA A 9 11.20 38.78 7.92
N CYS A 10 10.23 39.06 8.78
CA CYS A 10 9.38 38.04 9.38
C CYS A 10 8.49 37.35 8.34
N LEU A 11 7.96 38.10 7.37
CA LEU A 11 7.15 37.55 6.28
C LEU A 11 7.97 36.63 5.37
N GLY A 12 9.22 37.01 5.07
CA GLY A 12 10.16 36.19 4.31
C GLY A 12 10.51 34.88 5.01
N MET A 13 10.76 34.92 6.33
CA MET A 13 11.00 33.71 7.13
C MET A 13 9.80 32.76 7.15
N LEU A 14 8.58 33.30 7.27
CA LEU A 14 7.35 32.51 7.26
C LEU A 14 7.11 31.82 5.91
N LEU A 15 7.46 32.50 4.81
CA LEU A 15 7.36 31.94 3.46
C LEU A 15 8.37 30.79 3.25
N CYS A 16 9.58 30.90 3.79
CA CYS A 16 10.61 29.86 3.70
C CYS A 16 10.21 28.57 4.43
N THR A 17 9.44 28.65 5.52
CA THR A 17 8.92 27.46 6.22
C THR A 17 7.74 26.79 5.53
N LEU A 18 6.99 27.52 4.69
CA LEU A 18 5.85 26.98 3.92
C LEU A 18 6.28 26.31 2.61
N LEU A 19 7.46 26.66 2.09
CA LEU A 19 8.03 26.12 0.86
C LEU A 19 9.01 24.97 1.09
N ALA A 20 9.23 24.56 2.35
CA ALA A 20 10.00 23.36 2.63
C ALA A 20 9.25 22.17 2.00
N PRO A 21 9.87 21.41 1.08
CA PRO A 21 9.24 20.23 0.52
C PRO A 21 8.96 19.28 1.68
N VAL A 22 7.68 19.08 1.98
CA VAL A 22 7.23 18.03 2.89
C VAL A 22 7.51 16.74 2.15
N THR A 23 8.71 16.20 2.32
CA THR A 23 9.03 14.86 1.86
C THR A 23 8.30 13.91 2.82
N SER A 24 7.02 13.68 2.57
CA SER A 24 6.30 12.59 3.24
C SER A 24 6.89 11.29 2.70
N VAL A 25 7.88 10.74 3.41
CA VAL A 25 8.29 9.36 3.18
C VAL A 25 7.13 8.53 3.70
N GLY A 26 6.35 7.96 2.78
CA GLY A 26 5.31 7.00 3.16
C GLY A 26 5.93 5.89 4.00
N ALA A 27 5.25 5.48 5.06
CA ALA A 27 5.73 4.37 5.87
C ALA A 27 5.91 3.13 4.98
N ALA A 28 7.03 2.43 5.14
CA ALA A 28 7.20 1.15 4.48
C ALA A 28 6.08 0.20 4.93
N VAL A 29 5.48 -0.50 3.98
CA VAL A 29 4.46 -1.52 4.29
C VAL A 29 5.05 -2.64 5.13
N THR A 30 4.28 -3.13 6.09
CA THR A 30 4.66 -4.24 6.98
C THR A 30 3.68 -5.41 6.85
N TRP A 31 4.16 -6.63 7.12
CA TRP A 31 3.30 -7.82 7.09
C TRP A 31 2.47 -7.90 8.39
N PRO A 32 1.13 -8.08 8.33
CA PRO A 32 0.30 -8.11 9.53
C PRO A 32 0.62 -9.37 10.35
N THR A 33 1.11 -9.19 11.58
CA THR A 33 1.35 -10.32 12.51
C THR A 33 0.07 -11.06 12.89
N THR A 34 -1.08 -10.40 12.75
CA THR A 34 -2.42 -10.95 12.98
C THR A 34 -2.95 -11.76 11.80
N SER A 35 -2.26 -11.80 10.66
CA SER A 35 -2.73 -12.52 9.46
C SER A 35 -2.85 -14.03 9.67
N GLY A 36 -2.09 -14.60 10.60
CA GLY A 36 -1.99 -16.05 10.81
C GLY A 36 -1.00 -16.74 9.86
N TYR A 37 -0.47 -16.01 8.87
CA TYR A 37 0.51 -16.50 7.89
C TYR A 37 1.90 -15.96 8.19
N PRO A 38 2.96 -16.73 7.94
CA PRO A 38 4.32 -16.21 8.03
C PRO A 38 4.52 -15.11 6.97
N ALA A 39 5.33 -14.11 7.30
CA ALA A 39 5.67 -13.06 6.34
C ALA A 39 6.39 -13.65 5.12
N PRO A 40 6.01 -13.27 3.88
CA PRO A 40 6.70 -13.71 2.69
C PRO A 40 8.12 -13.11 2.62
N PRO A 41 9.07 -13.79 1.93
CA PRO A 41 10.42 -13.29 1.75
C PRO A 41 10.50 -11.90 1.11
N SER A 42 9.51 -11.56 0.28
CA SER A 42 9.37 -10.26 -0.35
C SER A 42 7.88 -9.98 -0.62
N PHE A 43 7.43 -8.76 -0.37
CA PHE A 43 6.09 -8.29 -0.71
C PHE A 43 6.09 -6.77 -0.90
N GLY A 44 5.00 -6.25 -1.43
CA GLY A 44 4.76 -4.82 -1.58
C GLY A 44 3.27 -4.52 -1.42
N ASP A 45 2.94 -3.23 -1.50
CA ASP A 45 1.57 -2.77 -1.59
C ASP A 45 0.88 -3.36 -2.84
N VAL A 46 -0.33 -3.87 -2.65
CA VAL A 46 -1.21 -4.40 -3.70
C VAL A 46 -2.52 -3.61 -3.82
N ASP A 47 -2.59 -2.43 -3.21
CA ASP A 47 -3.71 -1.50 -3.31
C ASP A 47 -4.08 -1.24 -4.76
N GLY A 48 -5.36 -1.37 -5.05
CA GLY A 48 -5.88 -1.13 -6.40
C GLY A 48 -5.43 -2.13 -7.46
N LEU A 49 -4.56 -3.10 -7.17
CA LEU A 49 -4.17 -4.13 -8.14
C LEU A 49 -5.26 -5.17 -8.32
N PHE A 50 -5.94 -5.53 -7.22
CA PHE A 50 -6.86 -6.63 -7.17
C PHE A 50 -8.21 -6.26 -6.53
N SER A 51 -9.26 -6.97 -6.95
CA SER A 51 -10.59 -6.93 -6.34
C SER A 51 -11.03 -8.35 -5.97
N PRO A 52 -11.52 -8.57 -4.74
CA PRO A 52 -12.31 -9.75 -4.43
C PRO A 52 -13.51 -9.83 -5.36
N THR A 53 -13.80 -11.02 -5.87
CA THR A 53 -14.94 -11.23 -6.79
C THR A 53 -16.17 -11.76 -6.06
N MET A 54 -15.99 -12.22 -4.81
CA MET A 54 -17.02 -12.78 -3.94
C MET A 54 -16.74 -12.42 -2.47
N GLY A 55 -17.75 -12.57 -1.61
CA GLY A 55 -17.66 -12.22 -0.18
C GLY A 55 -16.70 -13.10 0.64
N ASP A 56 -16.26 -14.23 0.09
CA ASP A 56 -15.34 -15.17 0.76
C ASP A 56 -13.87 -14.89 0.42
N SER A 57 -13.57 -13.69 -0.11
CA SER A 57 -12.20 -13.24 -0.37
C SER A 57 -12.01 -11.81 0.15
N SER A 58 -10.82 -11.52 0.66
CA SER A 58 -10.50 -10.25 1.29
C SER A 58 -9.05 -9.85 1.05
N LEU A 59 -8.75 -8.58 1.29
CA LEU A 59 -7.38 -8.07 1.32
C LEU A 59 -6.80 -8.29 2.72
N LEU A 60 -5.51 -8.61 2.78
CA LEU A 60 -4.73 -8.54 4.01
C LEU A 60 -4.16 -7.13 4.11
N THR A 61 -4.64 -6.36 5.09
CA THR A 61 -4.25 -4.96 5.27
C THR A 61 -3.20 -4.83 6.37
N ASP A 62 -2.12 -4.12 6.07
CA ASP A 62 -1.13 -3.68 7.04
C ASP A 62 -1.78 -2.71 8.04
N PRO A 63 -1.86 -3.05 9.35
CA PRO A 63 -2.48 -2.18 10.34
C PRO A 63 -1.71 -0.88 10.59
N THR A 64 -0.42 -0.82 10.22
CA THR A 64 0.43 0.36 10.43
C THR A 64 0.21 1.39 9.34
N SER A 65 0.21 0.95 8.07
CA SER A 65 0.11 1.85 6.92
C SER A 65 -1.30 1.95 6.33
N GLY A 66 -2.16 0.97 6.58
CA GLY A 66 -3.50 0.87 5.99
C GLY A 66 -3.53 0.31 4.57
N HIS A 67 -2.37 -0.03 4.00
CA HIS A 67 -2.26 -0.58 2.66
C HIS A 67 -2.54 -2.08 2.62
N ALA A 68 -3.15 -2.56 1.53
CA ALA A 68 -3.25 -3.98 1.27
C ALA A 68 -1.88 -4.53 0.88
N VAL A 69 -1.45 -5.62 1.51
CA VAL A 69 -0.12 -6.24 1.27
C VAL A 69 -0.23 -7.70 0.86
N GLY A 70 -1.44 -8.24 0.85
CA GLY A 70 -1.71 -9.62 0.51
C GLY A 70 -3.20 -9.84 0.26
N LEU A 71 -3.50 -11.09 -0.08
CA LEU A 71 -4.81 -11.52 -0.53
C LEU A 71 -5.18 -12.79 0.21
N GLU A 72 -6.43 -12.87 0.65
CA GLU A 72 -6.96 -14.03 1.34
C GLU A 72 -8.18 -14.56 0.60
N ILE A 73 -8.15 -15.86 0.29
CA ILE A 73 -9.19 -16.56 -0.47
C ILE A 73 -9.68 -17.72 0.40
N ASN A 74 -10.97 -17.75 0.72
CA ASN A 74 -11.62 -18.82 1.49
C ASN A 74 -11.03 -19.04 2.90
N LYS A 75 -10.87 -17.98 3.69
CA LYS A 75 -10.37 -18.09 5.08
C LYS A 75 -11.23 -19.07 5.89
N ASP A 76 -10.60 -20.10 6.43
CA ASP A 76 -11.12 -20.99 7.50
C ASP A 76 -12.50 -21.64 7.25
N GLN A 77 -12.94 -21.79 5.99
CA GLN A 77 -14.25 -22.39 5.68
C GLN A 77 -14.19 -23.45 4.59
N ALA A 78 -14.56 -24.68 4.97
CA ALA A 78 -14.76 -25.77 4.02
C ALA A 78 -15.90 -25.45 3.04
N ASN A 79 -15.82 -26.00 1.82
CA ASN A 79 -16.83 -25.87 0.77
C ASN A 79 -17.11 -24.43 0.30
N ARG A 80 -16.13 -23.52 0.43
CA ARG A 80 -16.19 -22.18 -0.16
C ARG A 80 -15.33 -22.09 -1.41
N SER A 81 -15.75 -21.22 -2.31
CA SER A 81 -14.95 -20.79 -3.45
C SER A 81 -14.79 -19.29 -3.35
N GLY A 82 -13.57 -18.83 -3.60
CA GLY A 82 -13.18 -17.45 -3.51
C GLY A 82 -12.34 -17.15 -4.73
N ALA A 83 -12.36 -15.91 -5.16
CA ALA A 83 -11.62 -15.49 -6.32
C ALA A 83 -11.31 -14.00 -6.24
N ILE A 84 -10.26 -13.65 -6.96
CA ILE A 84 -9.70 -12.31 -7.00
C ILE A 84 -9.36 -12.02 -8.45
N TRP A 85 -9.77 -10.86 -8.93
CA TRP A 85 -9.45 -10.39 -10.28
C TRP A 85 -8.52 -9.19 -10.22
N SER A 86 -7.59 -9.11 -11.17
CA SER A 86 -6.83 -7.89 -11.36
C SER A 86 -7.76 -6.77 -11.87
N LYS A 87 -7.53 -5.54 -11.41
CA LYS A 87 -8.26 -4.37 -11.90
C LYS A 87 -7.73 -3.83 -13.23
N ALA A 88 -6.54 -4.29 -13.63
CA ALA A 88 -5.88 -3.93 -14.87
C ALA A 88 -5.18 -5.17 -15.47
N PRO A 89 -4.86 -5.16 -16.77
CA PRO A 89 -3.97 -6.15 -17.37
C PRO A 89 -2.65 -6.20 -16.60
N MET A 90 -2.27 -7.39 -16.13
CA MET A 90 -1.04 -7.57 -15.34
C MET A 90 0.19 -7.80 -16.21
N PHE A 91 0.01 -8.36 -17.40
CA PHE A 91 1.09 -8.75 -18.28
C PHE A 91 0.90 -8.07 -19.63
N ASP A 92 1.97 -7.39 -20.06
CA ASP A 92 2.16 -7.02 -21.45
C ASP A 92 2.84 -8.21 -22.12
N LEU A 93 2.10 -8.94 -22.97
CA LEU A 93 2.58 -10.18 -23.59
C LEU A 93 3.66 -9.92 -24.66
N ASP A 94 3.83 -8.67 -25.10
CA ASP A 94 4.89 -8.29 -26.02
C ASP A 94 6.22 -8.01 -25.31
N LYS A 95 6.22 -8.07 -23.96
CA LYS A 95 7.40 -7.85 -23.13
C LYS A 95 7.68 -9.06 -22.23
N ASP A 96 8.96 -9.34 -22.05
CA ASP A 96 9.39 -10.27 -21.03
C ASP A 96 8.95 -9.74 -19.66
N SER A 97 8.16 -10.54 -18.96
CA SER A 97 7.63 -10.21 -17.64
C SER A 97 7.62 -11.44 -16.75
N SER A 98 7.92 -11.25 -15.47
CA SER A 98 7.92 -12.30 -14.46
C SER A 98 7.28 -11.78 -13.19
N TYR A 99 6.47 -12.60 -12.53
CA TYR A 99 5.88 -12.28 -11.25
C TYR A 99 6.13 -13.41 -10.25
N THR A 100 6.53 -13.06 -9.03
CA THR A 100 6.70 -14.01 -7.93
C THR A 100 5.49 -13.92 -7.02
N MET A 101 4.77 -15.03 -6.85
CA MET A 101 3.63 -15.12 -5.93
C MET A 101 3.91 -16.19 -4.87
N TYR A 102 3.66 -15.84 -3.61
CA TYR A 102 3.75 -16.77 -2.48
C TYR A 102 2.35 -17.23 -2.11
N PHE A 103 2.13 -18.55 -2.15
CA PHE A 103 0.86 -19.17 -1.75
C PHE A 103 1.03 -19.87 -0.42
N TYR A 104 0.11 -19.59 0.50
CA TYR A 104 0.00 -20.28 1.78
C TYR A 104 -1.25 -21.15 1.72
N MET A 105 -1.08 -22.45 1.95
CA MET A 105 -2.17 -23.42 2.03
C MET A 105 -2.21 -23.94 3.47
N GLY A 106 -3.25 -23.61 4.21
CA GLY A 106 -3.39 -23.91 5.64
C GLY A 106 -4.84 -23.87 6.06
#